data_AF-A0A6I2UTJ3-F1
#
_entry.id   AF-A0A6I2UTJ3-F1
#
_cell.length_a   1.000
_cell.length_b   1.000
_cell.length_c   1.000
_cell.angle_alpha   90.00
_cell.angle_beta   90.00
_cell.angle_gamma   90.00
#
_symmetry.space_group_name_H-M   'P 1'
#
loop_
_entity.id
_entity.type
_entity.pdbx_description
1 polymer ?
#
loop_
_entity_poly.entity_id
_entity_poly.type
_entity_poly.pdbx_seq_one_letter_code
_entity_poly.pdbx_strand_id
1 'polypeptide(L)'
;MDKPKIVIDGKTYTPNSPKMKVWREFLAFFDEDKQDMALEEYLDRNVDLIVLAFGQKVITKESIDENMEVADIVPLVREIFLWLQSLTFSKLVKIPNGETEPVTSS
;
A
#
# COMPACT_ATOMS: atom_id res chain seq x y z
N MET A 1 9.82 -5.64 4.52
CA MET A 1 9.54 -4.78 3.36
C MET A 1 9.84 -3.36 3.78
N ASP A 2 10.65 -2.65 2.98
CA ASP A 2 10.87 -1.23 3.19
C ASP A 2 9.61 -0.43 2.83
N LYS A 3 9.57 0.84 3.25
CA LYS A 3 8.49 1.73 2.82
C LYS A 3 8.69 2.10 1.34
N PRO A 4 7.62 2.05 0.52
CA PRO A 4 7.69 2.51 -0.86
C PRO A 4 8.00 4.01 -0.90
N LYS A 5 8.53 4.45 -2.05
CA LYS A 5 9.02 5.81 -2.25
C LYS A 5 8.46 6.39 -3.53
N ILE A 6 8.26 7.71 -3.52
CA ILE A 6 7.93 8.52 -4.70
C ILE A 6 8.86 9.73 -4.73
N VAL A 7 9.19 10.22 -5.91
CA VAL A 7 9.94 11.47 -6.10
C VAL A 7 9.01 12.49 -6.75
N ILE A 8 8.81 13.62 -6.09
CA ILE A 8 8.03 14.77 -6.59
C ILE A 8 8.91 16.00 -6.43
N ASP A 9 9.08 16.79 -7.50
CA ASP A 9 9.94 17.99 -7.54
C ASP A 9 11.37 17.72 -7.05
N GLY A 10 11.94 16.55 -7.43
CA GLY A 10 13.26 16.12 -7.01
C GLY A 10 13.38 15.74 -5.53
N LYS A 11 12.28 15.73 -4.77
CA LYS A 11 12.25 15.35 -3.35
C LYS A 11 11.60 13.99 -3.16
N THR A 12 12.24 13.14 -2.35
CA THR A 12 11.71 11.82 -1.99
C THR A 12 10.71 11.89 -0.85
N TYR A 13 9.59 11.20 -1.00
CA TYR A 13 8.56 11.03 0.01
C TYR A 13 8.33 9.54 0.30
N THR A 14 7.88 9.23 1.52
CA THR A 14 7.40 7.89 1.92
C THR A 14 5.99 8.00 2.48
N PRO A 15 5.14 6.96 2.39
CA PRO A 15 3.78 7.03 2.90
C PRO A 15 3.67 7.31 4.40
N ASN A 16 2.58 7.98 4.78
CA ASN A 16 2.14 8.08 6.17
C ASN A 16 1.77 6.70 6.74
N SER A 17 1.66 6.60 8.07
CA SER A 17 1.16 5.36 8.69
C SER A 17 -0.26 5.07 8.18
N PRO A 18 -0.48 3.95 7.46
CA PRO A 18 -1.75 3.70 6.81
C PRO A 18 -2.82 3.41 7.86
N LYS A 19 -4.06 3.78 7.53
CA LYS A 19 -5.25 3.50 8.34
C LYS A 19 -6.07 2.41 7.66
N MET A 20 -7.05 1.85 8.38
CA MET A 20 -7.92 0.80 7.85
C MET A 20 -8.65 1.19 6.56
N LYS A 21 -8.93 2.48 6.33
CA LYS A 21 -9.48 2.96 5.06
C LYS A 21 -8.55 2.61 3.89
N VAL A 22 -7.26 2.96 3.98
CA VAL A 22 -6.26 2.64 2.95
C VAL A 22 -6.24 1.14 2.67
N TRP A 23 -6.21 0.31 3.72
CA TRP A 23 -6.23 -1.14 3.56
C TRP A 23 -7.47 -1.65 2.81
N ARG A 24 -8.66 -1.15 3.16
CA ARG A 24 -9.92 -1.57 2.52
C ARG A 24 -9.99 -1.16 1.05
N GLU A 25 -9.55 0.05 0.71
CA GLU A 25 -9.55 0.51 -0.70
C GLU A 25 -8.59 -0.31 -1.56
N PHE A 26 -7.41 -0.65 -1.03
CA PHE A 26 -6.48 -1.54 -1.72
C PHE A 26 -7.08 -2.95 -1.91
N LEU A 27 -7.67 -3.55 -0.87
CA LEU A 27 -8.35 -4.83 -1.02
C LEU A 27 -9.46 -4.79 -2.08
N ALA A 28 -10.34 -3.78 -2.00
CA ALA A 28 -11.43 -3.62 -2.96
C ALA A 28 -10.91 -3.50 -4.40
N PHE A 29 -9.87 -2.69 -4.62
CA PHE A 29 -9.26 -2.57 -5.94
C PHE A 29 -8.64 -3.87 -6.43
N PHE A 30 -7.91 -4.62 -5.59
CA PHE A 30 -7.24 -5.84 -6.04
C PHE A 30 -8.21 -7.03 -6.20
N ASP A 31 -9.30 -7.09 -5.43
CA ASP A 31 -10.32 -8.14 -5.49
C ASP A 31 -11.32 -7.96 -6.65
N GLU A 32 -11.45 -6.74 -7.17
CA GLU A 32 -12.36 -6.44 -8.29
C GLU A 32 -11.94 -7.12 -9.59
N ASP A 33 -12.92 -7.66 -10.31
CA ASP A 33 -12.74 -8.12 -11.68
C ASP A 33 -12.63 -6.92 -12.63
N LYS A 34 -11.55 -6.87 -13.41
CA LYS A 34 -11.20 -5.72 -14.26
C LYS A 34 -11.36 -6.01 -15.74
N GLN A 35 -12.00 -7.12 -16.12
CA GLN A 35 -12.14 -7.51 -17.53
C GLN A 35 -12.78 -6.42 -18.41
N ASP A 36 -13.76 -5.69 -17.88
CA ASP A 36 -14.49 -4.65 -18.61
C ASP A 36 -14.02 -3.22 -18.28
N MET A 37 -12.95 -3.06 -17.50
CA MET A 37 -12.46 -1.75 -17.08
C MET A 37 -11.65 -1.10 -18.20
N ALA A 38 -11.98 0.15 -18.52
CA ALA A 38 -11.18 0.94 -19.47
C ALA A 38 -9.76 1.15 -18.93
N LEU A 39 -8.75 1.14 -19.82
CA LEU A 39 -7.35 1.35 -19.41
C LEU A 39 -7.15 2.70 -18.71
N GLU A 40 -7.81 3.75 -19.18
CA GLU A 40 -7.79 5.08 -18.56
C GLU A 40 -8.34 5.03 -17.14
N GLU A 41 -9.52 4.43 -16.93
CA GLU A 41 -10.10 4.24 -15.60
C GLU A 41 -9.18 3.42 -14.69
N TYR A 42 -8.57 2.37 -15.23
CA TYR A 42 -7.62 1.55 -14.47
C TYR A 42 -6.41 2.38 -13.99
N LEU A 43 -5.81 3.19 -14.85
CA LEU A 43 -4.69 4.04 -14.50
C LEU A 43 -5.08 5.13 -13.49
N ASP A 44 -6.22 5.79 -13.71
CA ASP A 44 -6.75 6.80 -12.79
C ASP A 44 -6.95 6.24 -11.38
N ARG A 45 -7.50 5.03 -11.26
CA ARG A 45 -7.68 4.37 -9.98
C ARG A 45 -6.36 4.00 -9.31
N ASN A 46 -5.33 3.65 -10.09
CA ASN A 46 -3.99 3.45 -9.54
C ASN A 46 -3.43 4.76 -8.95
N VAL A 47 -3.61 5.89 -9.65
CA VAL A 47 -3.20 7.21 -9.14
C VAL A 47 -3.95 7.56 -7.85
N ASP A 48 -5.26 7.31 -7.79
CA ASP A 48 -6.07 7.51 -6.58
C ASP A 48 -5.54 6.71 -5.38
N LEU A 49 -5.11 5.46 -5.61
CA LEU A 49 -4.52 4.63 -4.57
C LEU A 49 -3.18 5.15 -4.07
N ILE A 50 -2.33 5.70 -4.96
CA ILE A 50 -1.06 6.34 -4.57
C ILE A 50 -1.33 7.55 -3.68
N VAL A 51 -2.21 8.45 -4.11
CA VAL A 51 -2.61 9.65 -3.34
C VAL A 51 -3.13 9.26 -1.97
N LEU A 52 -4.04 8.28 -1.91
CA LEU A 52 -4.61 7.77 -0.68
C LEU A 52 -3.56 7.15 0.25
N ALA A 53 -2.66 6.32 -0.30
CA ALA A 53 -1.64 5.65 0.49
C ALA A 53 -0.63 6.63 1.09
N PHE A 54 -0.19 7.61 0.31
CA PHE A 54 0.77 8.61 0.80
C PHE A 54 0.14 9.56 1.80
N GLY A 55 -1.11 9.98 1.56
CA GLY A 55 -1.89 10.81 2.49
C GLY A 55 -1.21 12.13 2.86
N GLN A 56 -0.44 12.69 1.94
CA GLN A 56 0.32 13.93 2.11
C GLN A 56 -0.17 14.98 1.11
N LYS A 57 -0.27 16.24 1.53
CA LYS A 57 -0.82 17.33 0.71
C LYS A 57 -0.08 17.56 -0.61
N VAL A 58 1.20 17.23 -0.66
CA VAL A 58 2.07 17.39 -1.84
C VAL A 58 1.91 16.24 -2.83
N ILE A 59 1.31 15.12 -2.43
CA ILE A 59 1.06 13.97 -3.31
C ILE A 59 -0.39 14.07 -3.78
N THR A 60 -0.58 14.73 -4.91
CA THR A 60 -1.86 14.93 -5.61
C THR A 60 -1.84 14.23 -6.97
N LYS A 61 -2.99 14.09 -7.63
CA LYS A 61 -3.06 13.59 -9.03
C LYS A 61 -2.17 14.42 -9.94
N GLU A 62 -2.33 15.74 -9.92
CA GLU A 62 -1.54 16.69 -10.68
C GLU A 62 -0.03 16.53 -10.44
N SER A 63 0.41 16.39 -9.18
CA SER A 63 1.84 16.17 -8.89
C SER A 63 2.36 14.85 -9.48
N ILE A 64 1.52 13.80 -9.51
CA ILE A 64 1.88 12.51 -10.08
C ILE A 64 1.97 12.62 -11.60
N ASP A 65 0.98 13.25 -12.24
CA ASP A 65 0.92 13.43 -13.69
C ASP A 65 2.13 14.20 -14.22
N GLU A 66 2.63 15.19 -13.46
CA GLU A 66 3.78 16.01 -13.86
C GLU A 66 5.15 15.40 -13.53
N ASN A 67 5.23 14.48 -12.56
CA ASN A 67 6.51 14.01 -12.02
C ASN A 67 6.79 12.51 -12.22
N MET A 68 5.79 11.70 -12.51
CA MET A 68 5.96 10.25 -12.63
C MET A 68 5.86 9.78 -14.07
N GLU A 69 6.67 8.79 -14.43
CA GLU A 69 6.48 8.07 -15.68
C GLU A 69 5.28 7.13 -15.56
N VAL A 70 4.49 7.01 -16.63
CA VAL A 70 3.34 6.10 -16.68
C VAL A 70 3.74 4.64 -16.37
N ALA A 71 4.97 4.26 -16.70
CA ALA A 71 5.52 2.93 -16.45
C ALA A 71 5.72 2.64 -14.95
N ASP A 72 5.80 3.66 -14.11
CA ASP A 72 6.05 3.53 -12.66
C ASP A 72 4.77 3.46 -11.82
N ILE A 73 3.62 3.86 -12.38
CA ILE A 73 2.35 3.95 -11.66
C ILE A 73 1.90 2.60 -11.10
N VAL A 74 1.73 1.59 -11.96
CA VAL A 74 1.23 0.27 -11.55
C VAL A 74 2.25 -0.48 -10.66
N PRO A 75 3.56 -0.48 -10.96
CA PRO A 75 4.56 -1.06 -10.07
C PRO A 75 4.53 -0.46 -8.66
N LEU A 76 4.42 0.88 -8.53
CA LEU A 76 4.36 1.53 -7.23
C LEU A 76 3.12 1.11 -6.43
N VAL A 77 1.94 1.03 -7.06
CA VAL A 77 0.72 0.56 -6.38
C VAL A 77 0.88 -0.87 -5.86
N ARG A 78 1.52 -1.76 -6.64
CA ARG A 78 1.81 -3.13 -6.20
C ARG A 78 2.80 -3.15 -5.04
N GLU A 79 3.85 -2.34 -5.08
CA GLU A 79 4.83 -2.23 -3.99
C GLU A 79 4.15 -1.74 -2.70
N ILE A 80 3.28 -0.72 -2.80
CA ILE A 80 2.48 -0.24 -1.68
C ILE A 80 1.61 -1.36 -1.13
N PHE A 81 0.96 -2.16 -1.98
CA PHE A 81 0.08 -3.23 -1.50
C PHE A 81 0.86 -4.32 -0.76
N LEU A 82 2.01 -4.75 -1.28
CA LEU A 82 2.88 -5.71 -0.60
C LEU A 82 3.39 -5.17 0.74
N TRP A 83 3.72 -3.87 0.80
CA TRP A 83 4.07 -3.21 2.04
C TRP A 83 2.90 -3.20 3.03
N LEU A 84 1.69 -2.86 2.60
CA LEU A 84 0.47 -2.91 3.43
C LEU A 84 0.20 -4.31 3.97
N GLN A 85 0.31 -5.34 3.14
CA GLN A 85 0.20 -6.75 3.56
C GLN A 85 1.24 -7.08 4.63
N SER A 86 2.50 -6.64 4.47
CA SER A 86 3.52 -6.88 5.48
C SER A 86 3.16 -6.27 6.85
N LEU A 87 2.45 -5.15 6.87
CA LEU A 87 2.00 -4.50 8.11
C LEU A 87 0.86 -5.25 8.79
N THR A 88 -0.10 -5.79 8.04
CA THR A 88 -1.26 -6.50 8.61
C THR A 88 -0.86 -7.79 9.32
N PHE A 89 0.15 -8.50 8.79
CA PHE A 89 0.69 -9.71 9.43
C PHE A 89 1.83 -9.44 10.43
N SER A 90 2.41 -8.23 10.44
CA SER A 90 3.55 -7.89 11.31
C SER A 90 3.29 -8.07 12.81
N LYS A 91 2.04 -7.89 13.26
CA LYS A 91 1.65 -8.05 14.68
C LYS A 91 1.31 -9.48 15.06
N LEU A 92 0.99 -10.35 14.10
CA LEU A 92 0.72 -11.77 14.35
C LEU A 92 2.01 -12.55 14.65
N VAL A 93 3.13 -12.13 14.06
CA VAL A 93 4.47 -12.73 14.32
C VAL A 93 4.98 -12.39 15.74
N LYS A 94 4.42 -11.37 16.39
CA LYS A 94 4.83 -10.91 17.73
C LYS A 94 3.95 -11.42 18.86
N ILE A 95 3.19 -12.49 18.67
CA ILE A 95 2.56 -13.19 19.79
C ILE A 95 3.66 -14.08 20.40
N PRO A 96 4.22 -13.77 21.59
CA PRO A 96 5.08 -14.73 22.27
C PRO A 96 4.21 -15.95 22.53
N ASN A 97 4.68 -17.14 22.14
CA ASN A 97 4.08 -18.37 22.66
C ASN A 97 4.07 -18.24 24.18
N GLY A 98 2.88 -18.06 24.75
CA GLY A 98 2.69 -18.09 26.19
C GLY A 98 3.30 -19.37 26.73
N GLU A 99 4.05 -19.23 27.81
CA GLU A 99 4.79 -20.28 28.49
C GLU A 99 4.01 -21.59 28.47
N THR A 100 4.56 -22.60 27.79
CA THR A 100 4.07 -23.97 27.95
C THR A 100 4.46 -24.41 29.35
N GLU A 101 3.50 -24.44 30.26
CA GLU A 101 3.69 -25.06 31.58
C GLU A 101 4.18 -26.50 31.38
N PRO A 102 5.27 -26.93 32.04
CA PRO A 102 5.72 -28.31 31.95
C PRO A 102 4.67 -29.18 32.64
N VAL A 103 4.09 -30.11 31.87
CA VAL A 103 3.20 -31.15 32.40
C VAL A 103 3.99 -31.96 33.43
N THR A 104 3.73 -31.73 34.71
CA THR A 104 4.23 -32.59 35.78
C THR A 104 3.45 -33.90 35.74
N SER A 105 4.01 -34.93 35.12
CA SER A 105 3.52 -36.30 35.28
C SER A 105 3.81 -36.77 36.71
N SER A 106 2.75 -37.09 37.45
CA SER A 106 2.80 -37.83 38.74
C SER A 106 2.54 -39.31 38.49
#